data_AF-A0AAQ0QC64-F1
#
_entry.id   AF-A0AAQ0QC64-F1
#
_cell.length_a   1.000
_cell.length_b   1.000
_cell.length_c   1.000
_cell.angle_alpha   90.00
_cell.angle_beta   90.00
_cell.angle_gamma   90.00
#
_symmetry.space_group_name_H-M   'P 1'
#
loop_
_entity.id
_entity.type
_entity.pdbx_description
1 polymer ?
#
loop_
_entity_poly.entity_id
_entity_poly.type
_entity_poly.pdbx_seq_one_letter_code
_entity_poly.pdbx_strand_id
1 'polypeptide(L)'
;MKKIITFGQHSAELHAGEHRAALVISEKCLPVGLADVLNEAGDIHVHNVQKNDDGFGCIGITHDLSVSDLIAEVCDAITRVYDTDTTVSNARP
;
A
#
# COMPACT_ATOMS: atom_id res chain seq x y z
N MET A 1 9.16 -0.14 9.43
CA MET A 1 9.97 -0.50 8.24
C MET A 1 9.43 0.24 7.03
N LYS A 2 10.29 0.76 6.16
CA LYS A 2 9.88 1.42 4.91
C LYS A 2 10.28 0.57 3.70
N LYS A 3 9.32 0.29 2.82
CA LYS A 3 9.48 -0.46 1.57
C LYS A 3 9.02 0.38 0.39
N ILE A 4 9.66 0.18 -0.75
CA ILE A 4 9.23 0.77 -2.03
C ILE A 4 8.74 -0.39 -2.90
N ILE A 5 7.49 -0.29 -3.33
CA ILE A 5 6.83 -1.25 -4.23
C ILE A 5 6.70 -0.56 -5.59
N THR A 6 7.36 -1.07 -6.61
CA THR A 6 7.26 -0.56 -7.99
C THR A 6 6.34 -1.46 -8.80
N PHE A 7 5.46 -0.88 -9.60
CA PHE A 7 4.46 -1.59 -10.37
C PHE A 7 4.07 -0.78 -11.61
N GLY A 8 4.15 -1.36 -12.81
CA GLY A 8 4.01 -0.61 -14.06
C GLY A 8 4.91 0.64 -14.12
N GLN A 9 4.31 1.83 -14.30
CA GLN A 9 5.01 3.13 -14.25
C GLN A 9 4.89 3.84 -12.90
N HIS A 10 4.31 3.18 -11.91
CA HIS A 10 3.98 3.73 -10.61
C HIS A 10 4.87 3.13 -9.51
N SER A 11 4.84 3.79 -8.37
CA SER A 11 5.48 3.31 -7.16
C SER A 11 4.62 3.62 -5.94
N ALA A 12 4.72 2.76 -4.93
CA ALA A 12 4.13 3.01 -3.64
C ALA A 12 5.19 2.84 -2.55
N GLU A 13 5.09 3.66 -1.52
CA GLU A 13 5.85 3.52 -0.29
C GLU A 13 4.98 2.90 0.78
N LEU A 14 5.38 1.71 1.25
CA LEU A 14 4.74 1.06 2.39
C LEU A 14 5.56 1.36 3.65
N HIS A 15 4.94 2.07 4.58
CA HIS A 15 5.46 2.38 5.90
C HIS A 15 4.77 1.47 6.92
N ALA A 16 5.35 0.29 7.17
CA ALA A 16 4.79 -0.72 8.06
C ALA A 16 5.33 -0.59 9.49
N GLY A 17 4.44 -0.40 10.46
CA GLY A 17 4.66 -0.54 11.90
C GLY A 17 4.17 -1.89 12.41
N GLU A 18 4.12 -2.07 13.74
CA GLU A 18 3.77 -3.34 14.38
C GLU A 18 2.29 -3.74 14.17
N HIS A 19 1.38 -2.77 14.04
CA HIS A 19 -0.06 -2.99 13.80
C HIS A 19 -0.71 -1.99 12.85
N ARG A 20 0.11 -1.07 12.32
CA ARG A 20 -0.36 0.05 11.51
C ARG A 20 0.57 0.20 10.33
N ALA A 21 -0.01 0.41 9.17
CA ALA A 21 0.74 0.70 7.97
C ALA A 21 0.16 1.92 7.27
N ALA A 22 1.03 2.64 6.56
CA ALA A 22 0.62 3.66 5.61
C ALA A 22 1.16 3.30 4.23
N LEU A 23 0.28 3.28 3.23
CA LEU A 23 0.65 3.07 1.84
C LEU A 23 0.50 4.39 1.08
N VAL A 24 1.61 4.96 0.63
CA VAL A 24 1.62 6.21 -0.15
C VAL A 24 1.89 5.86 -1.61
N ILE A 25 0.96 6.14 -2.50
CA ILE A 25 1.07 5.84 -3.92
C ILE A 25 1.47 7.11 -4.67
N SER A 26 2.45 7.03 -5.56
CA SER A 26 2.92 8.14 -6.40
C SER A 26 1.94 8.55 -7.51
N GLU A 27 0.65 8.53 -7.20
CA GLU A 27 -0.45 8.98 -8.05
C GLU A 27 -1.18 10.15 -7.42
N LYS A 28 -1.62 11.08 -8.28
CA LYS A 28 -2.34 12.29 -7.83
C LYS A 28 -3.84 12.07 -7.59
N CYS A 29 -4.31 10.85 -7.81
CA CYS A 29 -5.70 10.43 -7.57
C CYS A 29 -5.83 9.74 -6.21
N LEU A 30 -7.03 9.75 -5.64
CA LEU A 30 -7.29 8.96 -4.43
C LEU A 30 -7.37 7.47 -4.82
N PRO A 31 -6.62 6.58 -4.15
CA PRO A 31 -6.55 5.17 -4.53
C PRO A 31 -7.69 4.37 -3.90
N VAL A 32 -8.93 4.78 -4.15
CA VAL A 32 -10.13 4.20 -3.52
C VAL A 32 -10.29 2.73 -3.92
N GLY A 33 -10.08 2.39 -5.20
CA GLY A 33 -10.16 0.99 -5.63
C GLY A 33 -9.11 0.08 -4.97
N LEU A 34 -7.91 0.61 -4.68
CA LEU A 34 -6.91 -0.15 -3.93
C LEU A 34 -7.30 -0.30 -2.46
N ALA A 35 -7.84 0.76 -1.85
CA ALA A 35 -8.36 0.70 -0.49
C ALA A 35 -9.47 -0.34 -0.34
N ASP A 36 -10.39 -0.42 -1.30
CA ASP A 36 -11.48 -1.40 -1.29
C ASP A 36 -10.91 -2.84 -1.35
N VAL A 37 -10.02 -3.13 -2.29
CA VAL A 37 -9.40 -4.47 -2.42
C VAL A 37 -8.57 -4.84 -1.19
N LEU A 38 -7.83 -3.90 -0.61
CA LEU A 38 -7.09 -4.14 0.63
C LEU A 38 -8.03 -4.47 1.79
N ASN A 39 -9.19 -3.84 1.86
CA ASN A 39 -10.18 -4.08 2.93
C ASN A 39 -11.00 -5.37 2.71
N GLU A 40 -10.90 -6.01 1.53
CA GLU A 40 -11.41 -7.36 1.30
C GLU A 40 -10.54 -8.43 1.98
N ALA A 41 -9.25 -8.14 2.20
CA ALA A 41 -8.36 -9.03 2.94
C ALA A 41 -8.76 -8.99 4.43
N GLY A 42 -9.26 -10.10 4.97
CA GLY A 42 -9.88 -10.15 6.29
C GLY A 42 -8.98 -9.71 7.45
N ASP A 43 -7.66 -9.72 7.26
CA ASP A 43 -6.65 -9.36 8.25
C ASP A 43 -6.13 -7.91 8.08
N ILE A 44 -6.68 -7.16 7.13
CA ILE A 44 -6.36 -5.77 6.82
C ILE A 44 -7.61 -4.92 6.97
N HIS A 45 -7.49 -3.84 7.74
CA HIS A 45 -8.55 -2.85 7.87
C HIS A 45 -8.09 -1.49 7.38
N VAL A 46 -8.73 -1.01 6.31
CA VAL A 46 -8.49 0.34 5.80
C VAL A 46 -9.35 1.34 6.57
N HIS A 47 -8.70 2.31 7.21
CA HIS A 47 -9.38 3.29 8.06
C HIS A 47 -9.20 4.75 7.58
N ASN A 48 -8.34 5.00 6.59
CA ASN A 48 -8.19 6.33 6.01
C ASN A 48 -7.74 6.26 4.54
N VAL A 49 -8.33 7.08 3.67
CA VAL A 49 -7.91 7.26 2.29
C VAL A 49 -7.93 8.76 1.99
N GLN A 50 -6.75 9.35 1.84
CA GLN A 50 -6.58 10.81 1.71
C GLN A 50 -5.42 11.16 0.79
N LYS A 51 -5.29 12.43 0.43
CA LYS A 51 -4.07 12.93 -0.21
C LYS A 51 -3.10 13.42 0.85
N ASN A 52 -1.81 13.21 0.65
CA ASN A 52 -0.76 13.86 1.45
C ASN A 52 -0.52 15.30 0.98
N ASP A 53 0.40 16.01 1.63
CA ASP A 53 0.73 17.42 1.31
C ASP A 53 1.29 17.60 -0.11
N ASP A 54 1.93 16.56 -0.66
CA ASP A 54 2.44 16.53 -2.04
C ASP A 54 1.35 16.22 -3.08
N GLY A 55 0.12 15.95 -2.63
CA GLY A 55 -1.03 15.59 -3.45
C GLY A 55 -1.08 14.12 -3.87
N PHE A 56 -0.22 13.27 -3.32
CA PHE A 56 -0.18 11.82 -3.55
C PHE A 56 -1.22 11.09 -2.72
N GLY A 57 -1.81 10.03 -3.28
CA GLY A 57 -2.74 9.15 -2.59
C GLY A 57 -2.09 8.43 -1.40
N CYS A 58 -2.76 8.41 -0.25
CA CYS A 58 -2.30 7.75 0.97
C CYS A 58 -3.43 6.92 1.59
N ILE A 59 -3.13 5.67 1.94
CA ILE A 59 -4.03 4.72 2.59
C ILE A 59 -3.49 4.41 3.99
N GLY A 60 -4.30 4.63 5.02
CA GLY A 60 -4.04 4.21 6.38
C GLY A 60 -4.65 2.84 6.66
N ILE A 61 -3.82 1.92 7.14
CA ILE A 61 -4.13 0.50 7.34
C ILE A 61 -3.86 0.13 8.80
N THR A 62 -4.75 -0.65 9.39
CA THR A 62 -4.50 -1.44 10.60
C THR A 62 -4.44 -2.91 10.20
N HIS A 63 -3.51 -3.68 10.77
CA HIS A 63 -3.34 -5.09 10.44
C HIS A 63 -2.80 -5.87 11.64
N ASP A 64 -3.07 -7.18 11.65
CA ASP A 64 -2.45 -8.14 12.59
C ASP A 64 -1.45 -9.07 11.89
N LEU A 65 -1.11 -8.75 10.65
CA LEU A 65 -0.18 -9.49 9.79
C LEU A 65 1.29 -9.25 10.16
N SER A 66 2.13 -10.25 9.89
CA SER A 66 3.58 -10.04 9.85
C SER A 66 3.94 -9.05 8.73
N VAL A 67 5.11 -8.40 8.83
CA VAL A 67 5.55 -7.46 7.79
C VAL A 67 5.65 -8.13 6.41
N SER A 68 6.06 -9.41 6.36
CA SER A 68 6.16 -10.15 5.10
C SER A 68 4.79 -10.43 4.50
N ASP A 69 3.82 -10.83 5.31
CA ASP A 69 2.46 -11.13 4.84
C ASP A 69 1.74 -9.84 4.42
N LEU A 70 1.90 -8.75 5.19
CA LEU A 70 1.38 -7.44 4.81
C LEU A 70 1.92 -6.99 3.44
N ILE A 71 3.23 -7.19 3.19
CA ILE A 71 3.81 -6.86 1.87
C ILE A 71 3.18 -7.72 0.78
N ALA A 72 2.96 -9.01 1.04
CA ALA A 72 2.35 -9.92 0.07
C ALA A 72 0.91 -9.51 -0.28
N GLU A 73 0.08 -9.22 0.73
CA GLU A 73 -1.30 -8.73 0.55
C GLU A 73 -1.35 -7.39 -0.20
N VAL A 74 -0.45 -6.45 0.14
CA VAL A 74 -0.36 -5.18 -0.58
C VAL A 74 0.06 -5.39 -2.03
N CYS A 75 0.99 -6.30 -2.30
CA CYS A 75 1.41 -6.61 -3.66
C CYS A 75 0.28 -7.27 -4.46
N ASP A 76 -0.44 -8.23 -3.87
CA ASP A 76 -1.60 -8.87 -4.51
C ASP A 76 -2.70 -7.85 -4.85
N ALA A 77 -3.03 -6.98 -3.90
CA ALA A 77 -4.00 -5.92 -4.12
C ALA A 77 -3.59 -4.97 -5.26
N ILE A 78 -2.30 -4.58 -5.32
CA ILE A 78 -1.77 -3.75 -6.40
C ILE A 78 -1.86 -4.49 -7.74
N THR A 79 -1.45 -5.76 -7.80
CA THR A 79 -1.55 -6.55 -9.03
C THR A 79 -2.99 -6.68 -9.51
N ARG A 80 -3.95 -6.89 -8.61
CA ARG A 80 -5.39 -6.97 -8.94
C ARG A 80 -5.96 -5.66 -9.48
N VAL A 81 -5.54 -4.52 -8.93
CA VAL A 81 -6.09 -3.20 -9.31
C VAL A 81 -5.42 -2.64 -10.57
N TYR A 82 -4.11 -2.79 -10.69
CA TYR A 82 -3.31 -2.20 -11.75
C TYR A 82 -2.96 -3.17 -12.88
N ASP A 83 -3.35 -4.44 -12.76
CA ASP A 83 -3.09 -5.52 -13.75
C ASP A 83 -1.61 -5.58 -14.14
N THR A 84 -0.73 -5.57 -13.12
CA THR A 84 0.72 -5.48 -13.32
C THR A 84 1.50 -6.20 -12.22
N ASP A 85 2.71 -6.65 -12.56
CA ASP A 85 3.62 -7.25 -11.60
C ASP A 85 4.20 -6.20 -10.65
N THR A 86 4.39 -6.60 -9.39
CA THR A 86 5.00 -5.77 -8.36
C THR A 86 6.44 -6.19 -8.07
N THR A 87 7.32 -5.23 -7.83
CA THR A 87 8.69 -5.48 -7.32
C THR A 87 8.89 -4.74 -6.00
N VAL A 88 9.44 -5.42 -5.00
CA VAL A 88 9.66 -4.83 -3.66
C VAL A 88 11.14 -4.55 -3.42
N SER A 89 11.44 -3.34 -2.99
CA SER A 89 12.79 -2.91 -2.61
C SER A 89 12.81 -2.25 -1.23
N ASN A 90 13.97 -2.26 -0.57
CA ASN A 90 14.14 -1.53 0.68
C ASN A 90 14.28 -0.04 0.37
N ALA A 91 13.52 0.80 1.08
CA ALA A 91 13.83 2.23 1.08
C ALA A 91 15.19 2.41 1.76
N ARG A 92 16.16 3.00 1.05
CA ARG A 92 17.46 3.32 1.65
C ARG A 92 17.28 4.43 2.70
N PRO A 93 18.04 4.40 3.81
CA PRO A 93 18.01 5.47 4.82
C PRO A 93 18.41 6.82 4.24
#